data_AF-A0A953RL21-F1
#
_entry.id   AF-A0A953RL21-F1
#
_cell.length_a   1.000
_cell.length_b   1.000
_cell.length_c   1.000
_cell.angle_alpha   90.00
_cell.angle_beta   90.00
_cell.angle_gamma   90.00
#
_symmetry.space_group_name_H-M   'P 1'
#
loop_
_entity.id
_entity.type
_entity.pdbx_description
1 polymer ?
#
loop_
_entity_poly.entity_id
_entity_poly.type
_entity_poly.pdbx_seq_one_letter_code
_entity_poly.pdbx_strand_id
1 'polypeptide(L)' 'MKLVGILLAVFGWLLPVVGLGMTSSTGARLVLCIVGIAITLTAILKLLISSHEKEAVWKQ' A
#
# COMPACT_ATOMS: atom_id res chain seq x y z
N MET A 1 1.40 -9.75 -10.69
CA MET A 1 0.53 -8.64 -10.20
C MET A 1 0.09 -8.84 -8.75
N LYS A 2 -0.45 -10.01 -8.38
CA LYS A 2 -0.85 -10.34 -6.98
C LYS A 2 0.28 -10.08 -5.98
N LEU A 3 1.44 -10.74 -6.15
CA LEU A 3 2.59 -10.60 -5.25
C LEU A 3 3.10 -9.15 -5.15
N VAL A 4 3.15 -8.44 -6.27
CA VAL A 4 3.60 -7.04 -6.34
C VAL A 4 2.67 -6.12 -5.55
N GLY A 5 1.36 -6.28 -5.70
CA GLY A 5 0.40 -5.49 -4.93
C GLY A 5 0.44 -5.82 -3.43
N ILE A 6 0.69 -7.08 -3.05
CA ILE A 6 0.86 -7.46 -1.64
C ILE A 6 2.11 -6.78 -1.06
N LEU A 7 3.24 -6.87 -1.76
CA LEU A 7 4.49 -6.23 -1.33
C LEU A 7 4.35 -4.72 -1.21
N LEU A 8 3.71 -4.05 -2.18
CA LEU A 8 3.46 -2.61 -2.13
C LEU A 8 2.52 -2.21 -0.98
N ALA A 9 1.51 -3.02 -0.67
CA ALA A 9 0.62 -2.76 0.46
C ALA A 9 1.38 -2.85 1.80
N VAL A 10 2.23 -3.88 1.95
CA VAL A 10 3.07 -4.04 3.15
C VAL A 10 4.09 -2.91 3.26
N PHE A 11 4.70 -2.47 2.14
CA PHE A 11 5.61 -1.34 2.12
C PHE A 11 4.91 -0.02 2.47
N GLY A 12 3.72 0.21 1.94
CA GLY A 12 2.90 1.38 2.27
C GLY A 12 2.59 1.47 3.77
N TRP A 13 2.37 0.33 4.43
CA TRP A 13 2.19 0.25 5.87
C TRP A 13 3.50 0.43 6.66
N LEU A 14 4.61 -0.17 6.21
CA LEU A 14 5.91 -0.06 6.89
C LEU A 14 6.47 1.37 6.88
N LEU A 15 6.16 2.16 5.86
CA LEU A 15 6.68 3.52 5.69
C LEU A 15 6.41 4.44 6.90
N PRO A 16 5.17 4.58 7.40
CA PRO A 16 4.92 5.34 8.63
C PRO A 16 5.51 4.67 9.88
N VAL A 17 5.56 3.34 9.97
CA VAL A 17 6.14 2.63 11.14
C VAL A 17 7.63 2.96 11.29
N VAL A 18 8.39 2.87 10.19
CA VAL A 18 9.80 3.26 10.17
C VAL A 18 9.97 4.75 10.42
N GLY A 19 9.05 5.57 9.87
CA GLY A 19 9.00 7.01 10.11
C GLY A 19 8.94 7.39 11.59
N LEU A 20 8.22 6.62 12.42
CA LEU A 20 8.16 6.87 13.86
C LEU A 20 9.53 6.77 14.55
N GLY A 21 10.38 5.84 14.10
CA GLY A 21 11.72 5.63 14.65
C GLY A 21 12.79 6.58 14.10
N MET A 22 12.55 7.22 12.95
CA MET A 22 13.54 8.06 12.27
C MET A 22 13.34 9.56 12.45
N THR A 23 12.13 10.02 12.78
CA THR A 23 11.84 11.46 12.94
C THR A 23 11.06 11.76 14.20
N SER A 24 11.41 12.86 14.88
CA SER A 24 10.70 13.41 16.03
C SER A 24 9.65 14.46 15.65
N SER A 25 9.60 14.87 14.38
CA SER A 25 8.66 15.89 13.90
C SER A 25 7.27 15.30 13.65
N THR A 26 6.26 15.83 14.34
CA THR A 26 4.86 15.46 14.16
C THR A 26 4.38 15.69 12.73
N GLY A 27 4.77 16.83 12.13
CA GLY A 27 4.38 17.15 10.75
C GLY A 27 4.95 16.15 9.74
N ALA A 28 6.22 15.77 9.89
CA ALA A 28 6.84 14.77 9.03
C ALA A 28 6.17 13.39 9.17
N ARG A 29 5.83 12.97 10.40
CA ARG A 29 5.11 11.71 10.65
C ARG A 29 3.73 11.69 9.98
N LEU A 30 2.99 12.80 10.05
CA LEU A 30 1.68 12.92 9.40
C LEU A 30 1.79 12.78 7.88
N VAL A 31 2.77 13.43 7.26
CA VAL A 31 3.02 13.30 5.82
C VAL A 31 3.34 11.85 5.44
N LEU A 32 4.21 11.18 6.21
CA LEU A 32 4.55 9.77 5.97
C LEU A 32 3.33 8.85 6.10
N CYS A 33 2.43 9.10 7.06
CA CYS A 33 1.17 8.36 7.16
C CYS A 33 0.29 8.55 5.92
N ILE A 34 0.12 9.78 5.45
CA ILE A 34 -0.70 10.08 4.26
C ILE A 34 -0.13 9.38 3.02
N VAL A 35 1.19 9.45 2.83
CA VAL A 35 1.88 8.78 1.73
C VAL A 35 1.72 7.25 1.82
N GLY A 36 1.92 6.69 3.01
CA GLY A 36 1.75 5.25 3.25
C GLY A 36 0.34 4.75 2.95
N ILE A 37 -0.68 5.51 3.36
CA ILE A 37 -2.10 5.23 3.04
C ILE A 37 -2.33 5.26 1.53
N ALA A 38 -1.84 6.27 0.83
CA ALA A 38 -2.00 6.40 -0.62
C ALA A 38 -1.36 5.22 -1.38
N ILE A 39 -0.16 4.79 -0.96
CA ILE A 39 0.54 3.63 -1.53
C ILE A 39 -0.28 2.36 -1.29
N THR A 40 -0.73 2.14 -0.05
CA THR A 40 -1.49 0.95 0.34
C THR A 40 -2.80 0.84 -0.42
N LEU A 41 -3.55 1.94 -0.52
CA LEU A 41 -4.81 2.00 -1.26
C LEU A 41 -4.58 1.71 -2.75
N THR A 42 -3.55 2.28 -3.35
CA THR A 42 -3.23 2.03 -4.76
C THR A 42 -2.88 0.56 -4.99
N ALA A 43 -2.10 -0.03 -4.09
CA ALA A 43 -1.69 -1.42 -4.17
C ALA A 43 -2.88 -2.39 -4.08
N ILE A 44 -3.80 -2.15 -3.13
CA ILE A 44 -4.98 -3.01 -2.94
C ILE A 44 -5.99 -2.79 -4.07
N LEU A 45 -6.42 -1.53 -4.28
CA LEU A 45 -7.54 -1.22 -5.16
C LEU A 45 -7.20 -1.37 -6.64
N LYS A 46 -5.99 -1.00 -7.06
CA LYS A 46 -5.60 -1.12 -8.48
C LYS A 46 -4.90 -2.44 -8.77
N LEU A 47 -3.87 -2.81 -8.02
CA LEU A 47 -3.02 -3.95 -8.40
C LEU A 47 -3.64 -5.28 -7.96
N LEU A 48 -4.09 -5.42 -6.71
CA LEU A 48 -4.68 -6.66 -6.22
C LEU A 48 -6.00 -6.96 -6.92
N ILE A 49 -6.94 -6.02 -6.93
CA ILE A 49 -8.27 -6.25 -7.54
C ILE A 49 -8.13 -6.57 -9.02
N SER A 50 -7.36 -5.78 -9.79
CA SER A 50 -7.12 -6.06 -11.21
C SER A 50 -6.51 -7.45 -11.45
N SER A 51 -5.70 -7.95 -10.52
CA SER A 51 -5.09 -9.27 -10.66
C SER A 51 -6.03 -10.44 -10.34
N HIS A 52 -7.04 -10.23 -9.49
CA HIS A 52 -8.07 -11.25 -9.20
C HIS A 52 -9.16 -11.25 -10.27
N GLU A 53 -9.53 -10.06 -10.76
CA GLU A 53 -10.43 -9.83 -11.90
C GLU A 53 -10.01 -10.56 -13.19
N LYS A 54 -8.72 -10.89 -13.36
CA LYS A 54 -8.19 -11.60 -14.53
C LYS A 54 -8.47 -13.11 -14.52
N GLU A 55 -8.63 -13.69 -13.34
CA GLU A 55 -8.92 -15.12 -13.14
C GLU A 55 -10.35 -15.33 -12.61
N ALA A 56 -11.20 -14.31 -12.79
CA ALA A 56 -12.55 -14.34 -12.26
C ALA A 56 -13.39 -15.40 -13.00
N VAL A 57 -14.09 -16.24 -12.23
CA VAL A 57 -14.93 -17.34 -12.74
C VAL A 57 -15.99 -16.86 -13.73
N TRP A 58 -16.46 -15.61 -13.62
CA TRP A 58 -17.46 -15.05 -14.53
C TRP A 58 -16.90 -14.57 -15.88
N LYS A 59 -15.58 -14.60 -16.09
CA LYS A 59 -14.93 -14.31 -17.38
C LYS A 59 -14.51 -15.57 -18.15
N GLN A 60 -14.81 -16.76 -17.63
CA GLN A 60 -14.54 -18.05 -18.28
C GLN A 60 -15.69 -18.49 -19.19
#